data_AF-A0A392SYW5-F1
#
_entry.id   AF-A0A392SYW5-F1
#
_cell.length_a   1.000
_cell.length_b   1.000
_cell.length_c   1.000
_cell.angle_alpha   90.00
_cell.angle_beta   90.00
_cell.angle_gamma   90.00
#
_symmetry.space_group_name_H-M   'P 1'
#
loop_
_entity.id
_entity.type
_entity.pdbx_description
1 polymer ?
#
loop_
_entity_poly.entity_id
_entity_poly.type
_entity_poly.pdbx_seq_one_letter_code
_entity_poly.pdbx_strand_id
1 'polypeptide(L)' 'IDSSCDQSQIKTAYRSLQKRCHPDIAGPSGHDMAIILNDAYAILSDPFARLAYDKVN' A
#
# COMPACT_ATOMS: atom_id res chain seq x y z
N ILE A 1 -5.63 -7.34 -4.65
CA ILE A 1 -4.53 -8.03 -3.93
C ILE A 1 -5.22 -8.98 -2.97
N ASP A 2 -4.75 -10.22 -2.87
CA ASP A 2 -5.32 -11.22 -1.96
C ASP A 2 -4.45 -11.36 -0.69
N SER A 3 -4.98 -11.95 0.38
CA SER A 3 -4.26 -12.13 1.65
C SER A 3 -3.03 -13.03 1.50
N SER A 4 -3.00 -13.90 0.49
CA SER A 4 -1.86 -14.78 0.15
C SER A 4 -0.72 -14.10 -0.60
N CYS A 5 -0.83 -12.81 -0.97
CA CYS A 5 0.20 -12.13 -1.73
C CYS A 5 1.52 -11.98 -0.95
N ASP A 6 2.63 -12.23 -1.65
CA ASP A 6 3.96 -12.05 -1.07
C ASP A 6 4.40 -10.57 -1.03
N GLN A 7 5.53 -10.33 -0.36
CA GLN A 7 6.11 -8.99 -0.21
C GLN A 7 6.46 -8.31 -1.54
N SER A 8 6.83 -9.09 -2.56
CA SER A 8 7.16 -8.57 -3.89
C SER A 8 5.92 -8.09 -4.63
N GLN A 9 4.81 -8.82 -4.51
CA GLN A 9 3.51 -8.48 -5.09
C GLN A 9 2.92 -7.24 -4.41
N ILE A 10 2.99 -7.17 -3.08
CA ILE A 10 2.57 -6.00 -2.29
C ILE A 10 3.34 -4.75 -2.73
N LYS A 11 4.68 -4.84 -2.82
CA LYS A 11 5.54 -3.73 -3.28
C LYS A 11 5.24 -3.31 -4.71
N THR A 12 5.01 -4.27 -5.59
CA THR A 12 4.69 -3.99 -7.01
C THR A 12 3.35 -3.29 -7.15
N ALA A 13 2.33 -3.74 -6.43
CA ALA A 13 1.01 -3.13 -6.44
C ALA A 13 1.03 -1.72 -5.84
N TYR A 14 1.68 -1.52 -4.69
CA TYR A 14 1.87 -0.21 -4.06
C TYR A 14 2.51 0.78 -5.05
N ARG A 15 3.63 0.41 -5.68
CA ARG A 15 4.31 1.26 -6.67
C ARG A 15 3.43 1.57 -7.89
N SER A 16 2.65 0.60 -8.35
CA SER A 16 1.78 0.76 -9.52
C SER A 16 0.62 1.71 -9.23
N LEU A 17 0.08 1.68 -8.01
CA LEU A 17 -0.98 2.58 -7.57
C LEU A 17 -0.44 3.99 -7.30
N GLN A 18 0.69 4.12 -6.62
CA GLN A 18 1.36 5.42 -6.43
C GLN A 18 1.63 6.11 -7.77
N LYS A 19 2.11 5.39 -8.79
CA LYS A 19 2.30 5.99 -10.13
C LYS A 19 1.03 6.50 -10.80
N ARG A 20 -0.16 6.12 -10.34
CA ARG A 20 -1.44 6.57 -10.90
C ARG A 20 -2.02 7.74 -10.12
N CYS A 21 -1.79 7.78 -8.81
CA CYS A 21 -2.44 8.74 -7.93
C CYS A 21 -1.46 9.68 -7.20
N HIS A 22 -0.14 9.53 -7.31
CA HIS A 22 0.79 10.41 -6.60
C HIS A 22 0.56 11.87 -7.03
N PRO A 23 0.61 12.84 -6.11
CA PRO A 23 0.32 14.24 -6.42
C PRO A 23 1.20 14.83 -7.54
N ASP A 24 2.43 14.34 -7.71
CA ASP A 24 3.30 14.71 -8.83
C ASP A 24 2.73 14.35 -10.21
N ILE A 25 1.78 13.41 -10.27
CA ILE A 25 1.17 12.89 -11.51
C ILE A 25 -0.30 13.32 -11.60
N ALA A 26 -1.07 13.12 -10.52
CA ALA A 26 -2.51 13.36 -10.48
C ALA A 26 -2.89 14.75 -9.92
N GLY A 27 -1.90 15.58 -9.53
CA GLY A 27 -2.14 16.85 -8.86
C GLY A 27 -2.66 16.69 -7.42
N PRO A 28 -3.11 17.78 -6.77
CA PRO A 28 -3.50 17.77 -5.36
C PRO A 28 -4.58 16.72 -4.99
N SER A 29 -5.47 16.37 -5.92
CA SER A 29 -6.47 15.31 -5.73
C SER A 29 -5.89 13.93 -5.47
N GLY A 30 -4.61 13.74 -5.82
CA GLY A 30 -3.86 12.51 -5.56
C GLY A 30 -3.35 12.35 -4.13
N HIS A 31 -3.31 13.44 -3.35
CA HIS A 31 -2.66 13.47 -2.05
C HIS A 31 -3.28 12.47 -1.06
N ASP A 32 -4.60 12.49 -0.90
CA ASP A 32 -5.30 11.64 0.06
C ASP A 32 -5.10 10.15 -0.27
N MET A 33 -5.17 9.80 -1.55
CA MET A 33 -4.93 8.42 -1.98
C MET A 33 -3.47 8.01 -1.77
N ALA A 34 -2.51 8.91 -2.00
CA ALA A 34 -1.10 8.64 -1.73
C ALA A 34 -0.84 8.41 -0.23
N ILE A 35 -1.52 9.13 0.67
CA ILE A 35 -1.45 8.90 2.12
C ILE A 35 -1.98 7.50 2.46
N ILE A 36 -3.20 7.16 2.00
CA ILE A 36 -3.82 5.86 2.28
C ILE A 36 -2.93 4.71 1.80
N LEU A 37 -2.33 4.84 0.62
CA LEU A 37 -1.41 3.82 0.09
C LEU A 37 -0.14 3.69 0.91
N ASN A 38 0.39 4.78 1.45
CA ASN A 38 1.57 4.75 2.32
C ASN A 38 1.28 4.02 3.63
N ASP A 39 0.14 4.34 4.27
CA ASP A 39 -0.25 3.72 5.54
C ASP A 39 -0.52 2.22 5.37
N ALA A 40 -1.24 1.85 4.31
CA ALA A 40 -1.43 0.44 3.97
C ALA A 40 -0.09 -0.25 3.71
N TYR A 41 0.79 0.34 2.91
CA TYR A 41 2.09 -0.26 2.61
C TYR A 41 2.96 -0.40 3.87
N ALA A 42 2.92 0.55 4.80
CA ALA A 42 3.68 0.48 6.05
C ALA A 42 3.31 -0.77 6.87
N ILE A 43 2.02 -1.12 6.93
CA ILE A 43 1.54 -2.32 7.63
C ILE A 43 1.87 -3.59 6.83
N LEU A 44 1.54 -3.60 5.54
CA LEU A 44 1.60 -4.82 4.73
C LEU A 44 3.05 -5.20 4.36
N SER A 45 3.98 -4.24 4.36
CA SER A 45 5.39 -4.48 4.00
C SER A 45 6.26 -5.02 5.13
N ASP A 46 5.85 -4.82 6.39
CA ASP A 46 6.48 -5.42 7.56
C ASP A 46 5.81 -6.77 7.86
N PRO A 47 6.53 -7.91 7.80
CA PRO A 47 5.97 -9.23 8.11
C PRO A 47 5.35 -9.32 9.52
N PHE A 48 5.91 -8.63 10.51
CA PHE A 48 5.38 -8.67 11.88
C PHE A 48 4.12 -7.83 12.03
N ALA A 49 4.11 -6.61 11.48
CA ALA A 49 2.93 -5.77 11.47
C ALA A 49 1.79 -6.42 10.65
N ARG A 50 2.12 -7.03 9.51
CA ARG A 50 1.16 -7.76 8.69
C ARG A 50 0.56 -8.94 9.43
N LEU A 51 1.38 -9.75 10.10
CA LEU A 51 0.90 -10.87 10.90
C LEU A 51 -0.02 -10.40 12.05
N ALA A 52 0.30 -9.27 12.68
CA ALA A 52 -0.56 -8.70 13.72
C ALA A 52 -1.90 -8.21 13.12
N TYR A 53 -1.87 -7.54 11.97
CA TYR A 53 -3.07 -7.10 11.25
C TYR A 53 -3.97 -8.27 10.84
N ASP A 54 -3.39 -9.33 10.28
CA ASP A 54 -4.11 -10.53 9.82
C ASP A 54 -4.66 -11.38 10.99
N LYS A 55 -4.22 -11.16 12.23
CA LYS A 55 -4.76 -11.85 13.42
C LYS A 55 -6.00 -11.18 14.01
N VAL A 56 -6.21 -9.91 13.70
CA VAL A 56 -7.28 -9.07 14.26
C VAL A 56 -8.44 -8.90 13.28
N ASN A 57 -8.24 -9.27 12.01
CA ASN A 57 -9.22 -9.24 10.92
C ASN A 57 -9.46 -10.63 10.35
#